data_AF-A0A7S4PDU5-F1
#
_entry.id   AF-A0A7S4PDU5-F1
#
_cell.length_a   1.000
_cell.length_b   1.000
_cell.length_c   1.000
_cell.angle_alpha   90.00
_cell.angle_beta   90.00
_cell.angle_gamma   90.00
#
_symmetry.space_group_name_H-M   'P 1'
#
loop_
_entity.id
_entity.type
_entity.pdbx_description
1 polymer ?
#
loop_
_entity_poly.entity_id
_entity_poly.type
_entity_poly.pdbx_seq_one_letter_code
_entity_poly.pdbx_strand_id
1 'polypeptide(L)'
;GNLPVRVTKKGKAVKVEGNCIVITTLARAREHPFSTDGWDLVVIDECLSVQNDSLQSSSSWRQCAASRCGTILLSATFFRSKLSKLYYMLRMFKSSLPRTEAYLPALLNEHAVVYLPENPRKWEIIYKSVKMDDEVMRRYRMTVEEGFHAGSDARSLYVNLKSFLRNNYEEKFGSEAVIEEVERLRKEGRRPLVFAAHDREKERLLSSIPNSEPLTKKPNKKKVLIVTVHEGAHGLNLQDRADSIIVTRPQAGDLVEQMKGRVDRPGQKENNLVMSVIVAHDTIEEAEAANIRLCGAFFRQYLDPMSKTFQERAISASLENEKNSSSSSPSGKQRKKGEEKEEKGTKKGGRKTKEKEKEK
;
A
#
# COMPACT_ATOMS: atom_id res chain seq x y z
N GLY A 1 -7.56 -21.22 -25.64
CA GLY A 1 -8.77 -22.03 -25.34
C GLY A 1 -9.66 -21.22 -24.42
N ASN A 2 -10.90 -20.96 -24.83
CA ASN A 2 -11.88 -20.31 -23.97
C ASN A 2 -12.30 -21.29 -22.89
N LEU A 3 -11.79 -21.12 -21.66
CA LEU A 3 -12.31 -21.84 -20.51
C LEU A 3 -13.73 -21.33 -20.22
N PRO A 4 -14.71 -22.23 -19.97
CA PRO A 4 -16.08 -21.83 -19.71
C PRO A 4 -16.17 -21.09 -18.37
N VAL A 5 -16.70 -19.86 -18.40
CA VAL A 5 -17.00 -19.08 -17.19
C VAL A 5 -18.23 -19.70 -16.53
N ARG A 6 -18.04 -20.48 -15.45
CA ARG A 6 -19.13 -20.97 -14.61
C ARG A 6 -19.67 -19.82 -13.74
N VAL A 7 -20.95 -19.48 -13.90
CA VAL A 7 -21.66 -18.52 -13.04
C VAL A 7 -22.35 -19.28 -11.90
N THR A 8 -21.91 -19.07 -10.67
CA THR A 8 -22.50 -19.69 -9.46
C THR A 8 -23.56 -18.80 -8.81
N LYS A 9 -24.68 -19.39 -8.34
CA LYS A 9 -25.72 -18.66 -7.59
C LYS A 9 -25.23 -18.29 -6.18
N LYS A 10 -25.66 -17.11 -5.69
CA LYS A 10 -25.26 -16.53 -4.38
C LYS A 10 -25.53 -17.51 -3.23
N GLY A 11 -24.57 -17.66 -2.32
CA GLY A 11 -24.68 -18.53 -1.13
C GLY A 11 -24.37 -20.01 -1.36
N LYS A 12 -24.18 -20.48 -2.59
CA LYS A 12 -23.68 -21.85 -2.84
C LYS A 12 -22.16 -21.88 -2.78
N ALA A 13 -21.63 -22.85 -2.04
CA ALA A 13 -20.19 -23.08 -1.99
C ALA A 13 -19.67 -23.52 -3.37
N VAL A 14 -18.53 -22.97 -3.77
CA VAL A 14 -17.87 -23.35 -5.03
C VAL A 14 -16.96 -24.53 -4.73
N LYS A 15 -17.21 -25.66 -5.38
CA LYS A 15 -16.28 -26.80 -5.35
C LYS A 15 -15.08 -26.44 -6.21
N VAL A 16 -13.90 -26.45 -5.60
CA VAL A 16 -12.64 -26.18 -6.26
C VAL A 16 -11.95 -27.52 -6.48
N GLU A 17 -11.50 -27.78 -7.71
CA GLU A 17 -10.76 -29.00 -8.05
C GLU A 17 -9.29 -28.85 -7.64
N GLY A 18 -8.57 -29.96 -7.48
CA GLY A 18 -7.14 -29.93 -7.19
C GLY A 18 -6.33 -29.30 -8.34
N ASN A 19 -5.12 -28.82 -8.04
CA ASN A 19 -4.16 -28.27 -9.02
C ASN A 19 -4.69 -27.09 -9.86
N CYS A 20 -5.40 -26.16 -9.23
CA CYS A 20 -5.90 -24.97 -9.91
C CYS A 20 -5.48 -23.66 -9.22
N ILE A 21 -5.44 -22.58 -10.01
CA ILE A 21 -5.31 -21.22 -9.51
C ILE A 21 -6.69 -20.59 -9.54
N VAL A 22 -7.15 -20.11 -8.38
CA VAL A 22 -8.44 -19.44 -8.25
C VAL A 22 -8.23 -17.95 -8.10
N ILE A 23 -8.72 -17.17 -9.06
CA ILE A 23 -8.71 -15.70 -9.02
C ILE A 23 -10.11 -15.21 -8.68
N THR A 24 -10.23 -14.44 -7.60
CA THR A 24 -11.52 -13.93 -7.10
C THR A 24 -11.34 -12.56 -6.44
N THR A 25 -12.45 -11.93 -6.07
CA THR A 25 -12.45 -10.72 -5.23
C THR A 25 -12.88 -11.08 -3.81
N LEU A 26 -12.48 -10.28 -2.82
CA LEU A 26 -12.88 -10.48 -1.41
C LEU A 26 -14.41 -10.56 -1.24
N ALA A 27 -15.15 -9.75 -1.99
CA ALA A 27 -16.61 -9.76 -2.00
C ALA A 27 -17.17 -11.08 -2.55
N ARG A 28 -16.62 -11.60 -3.65
CA ARG A 28 -17.06 -12.87 -4.25
C ARG A 28 -16.71 -14.07 -3.37
N ALA A 29 -15.50 -14.10 -2.80
CA ALA A 29 -15.09 -15.15 -1.86
C ALA A 29 -15.97 -15.20 -0.60
N ARG A 30 -16.47 -14.04 -0.14
CA ARG A 30 -17.46 -13.96 0.94
C ARG A 30 -18.81 -14.53 0.52
N GLU A 31 -19.31 -14.14 -0.65
CA GLU A 31 -20.66 -14.51 -1.11
C GLU A 31 -20.76 -15.95 -1.60
N HIS A 32 -19.63 -16.52 -2.02
CA HIS A 32 -19.50 -17.88 -2.52
C HIS A 32 -18.26 -18.52 -1.88
N PRO A 33 -18.37 -19.02 -0.63
CA PRO A 33 -17.24 -19.64 0.04
C PRO A 33 -16.75 -20.86 -0.73
N PHE A 34 -15.44 -21.10 -0.70
CA PHE A 34 -14.84 -22.26 -1.34
C PHE A 34 -15.04 -23.50 -0.46
N SER A 35 -15.45 -24.59 -1.09
CA SER A 35 -15.40 -25.92 -0.49
C SER A 35 -14.12 -26.59 -1.00
N THR A 36 -13.08 -26.58 -0.17
CA THR A 36 -11.75 -27.15 -0.45
C THR A 36 -11.20 -27.80 0.82
N ASP A 37 -10.38 -28.85 0.66
CA ASP A 37 -9.66 -29.53 1.75
C ASP A 37 -8.49 -28.70 2.30
N GLY A 38 -8.25 -27.53 1.71
CA GLY A 38 -7.23 -26.57 2.10
C GLY A 38 -6.70 -25.80 0.90
N TRP A 39 -5.86 -24.81 1.16
CA TRP A 39 -5.07 -24.15 0.13
C TRP A 39 -3.60 -24.49 0.33
N ASP A 40 -2.84 -24.61 -0.75
CA ASP A 40 -1.38 -24.65 -0.61
C ASP A 40 -0.90 -23.25 -0.23
N LEU A 41 -1.28 -22.23 -0.99
CA LEU A 41 -0.90 -20.83 -0.78
C LEU A 41 -2.09 -19.90 -0.98
N VAL A 42 -2.21 -18.86 -0.14
CA VAL A 42 -3.19 -17.78 -0.33
C VAL A 42 -2.46 -16.47 -0.57
N VAL A 43 -2.82 -15.77 -1.64
CA VAL A 43 -2.30 -14.43 -1.95
C VAL A 43 -3.44 -13.44 -1.90
N ILE A 44 -3.29 -12.36 -1.13
CA ILE A 44 -4.26 -11.27 -1.04
C ILE A 44 -3.61 -9.98 -1.51
N ASP A 45 -4.08 -9.47 -2.65
CA ASP A 45 -3.75 -8.13 -3.13
C ASP A 45 -4.59 -7.05 -2.42
N GLU A 46 -4.03 -5.84 -2.31
CA GLU A 46 -4.59 -4.71 -1.55
C GLU A 46 -5.09 -5.12 -0.15
N CYS A 47 -4.22 -5.82 0.60
CA CYS A 47 -4.57 -6.52 1.83
C CYS A 47 -5.03 -5.59 2.98
N LEU A 48 -4.84 -4.28 2.89
CA LEU A 48 -5.39 -3.31 3.86
C LEU A 48 -6.92 -3.34 3.94
N SER A 49 -7.58 -3.82 2.90
CA SER A 49 -9.04 -4.03 2.92
C SER A 49 -9.47 -5.06 3.98
N VAL A 50 -8.55 -5.95 4.37
CA VAL A 50 -8.77 -7.03 5.34
C VAL A 50 -8.54 -6.57 6.81
N GLN A 51 -7.96 -5.38 7.02
CA GLN A 51 -7.70 -4.83 8.36
C GLN A 51 -8.96 -4.38 9.13
N ASN A 52 -10.10 -4.27 8.47
CA ASN A 52 -11.34 -3.83 9.10
C ASN A 52 -12.10 -5.04 9.64
N ASP A 53 -12.61 -4.97 10.87
CA ASP A 53 -13.36 -6.07 11.48
C ASP A 53 -14.73 -6.24 10.79
N SER A 54 -14.73 -6.99 9.69
CA SER A 54 -15.86 -7.11 8.76
C SER A 54 -16.02 -8.55 8.30
N LEU A 55 -17.20 -8.88 7.76
CA LEU A 55 -17.49 -10.19 7.17
C LEU A 55 -16.55 -10.58 6.01
N GLN A 56 -15.93 -9.60 5.34
CA GLN A 56 -14.94 -9.87 4.30
C GLN A 56 -13.62 -10.37 4.92
N SER A 57 -13.25 -9.81 6.07
CA SER A 57 -12.03 -10.14 6.79
C SER A 57 -12.11 -11.51 7.43
N SER A 58 -13.27 -11.89 7.97
CA SER A 58 -13.49 -13.25 8.48
C SER A 58 -13.47 -14.31 7.37
N SER A 59 -13.99 -14.00 6.17
CA SER A 59 -13.88 -14.89 5.02
C SER A 59 -12.42 -15.09 4.60
N SER A 60 -11.66 -13.99 4.48
CA SER A 60 -10.24 -14.00 4.13
C SER A 60 -9.41 -14.77 5.16
N TRP A 61 -9.68 -14.55 6.44
CA TRP A 61 -9.05 -15.26 7.55
C TRP A 61 -9.24 -16.77 7.44
N ARG A 62 -10.45 -17.25 7.13
CA ARG A 62 -10.72 -18.69 6.95
C ARG A 62 -9.86 -19.30 5.84
N GLN A 63 -9.70 -18.59 4.72
CA GLN A 63 -8.85 -19.07 3.63
C GLN A 63 -7.38 -19.11 4.03
N CYS A 64 -6.88 -18.07 4.72
CA CYS A 64 -5.50 -18.03 5.23
C CYS A 64 -5.24 -19.13 6.27
N ALA A 65 -6.19 -19.36 7.18
CA ALA A 65 -6.09 -20.42 8.18
C ALA A 65 -6.03 -21.80 7.54
N ALA A 66 -6.82 -22.01 6.48
CA ALA A 66 -6.82 -23.24 5.67
C ALA A 66 -5.60 -23.40 4.75
N SER A 67 -4.70 -22.41 4.71
CA SER A 67 -3.45 -22.53 3.95
C SER A 67 -2.38 -23.35 4.67
N ARG A 68 -1.72 -24.23 3.92
CA ARG A 68 -0.62 -25.10 4.35
C ARG A 68 0.73 -24.39 4.30
N CYS A 69 1.06 -23.71 3.21
CA CYS A 69 2.33 -23.01 3.03
C CYS A 69 2.28 -21.57 3.57
N GLY A 70 1.09 -21.05 3.88
CA GLY A 70 0.90 -19.73 4.49
C GLY A 70 0.27 -18.71 3.55
N THR A 71 0.43 -17.43 3.89
CA THR A 71 -0.25 -16.34 3.20
C THR A 71 0.74 -15.26 2.78
N ILE A 72 0.58 -14.77 1.56
CA ILE A 72 1.26 -13.55 1.08
C ILE A 72 0.23 -12.42 1.04
N LEU A 73 0.53 -11.33 1.74
CA LEU A 73 -0.29 -10.12 1.77
C LEU A 73 0.46 -9.03 1.02
N LEU A 74 -0.15 -8.51 -0.05
CA LEU A 74 0.43 -7.45 -0.88
C LEU A 74 -0.35 -6.15 -0.62
N SER A 75 0.39 -5.07 -0.36
CA SER A 75 -0.17 -3.72 -0.38
C SER A 75 0.92 -2.70 -0.67
N ALA A 76 0.52 -1.58 -1.26
CA ALA A 76 1.38 -0.42 -1.43
C ALA A 76 1.69 0.27 -0.09
N THR A 77 0.84 0.09 0.92
CA THR A 77 1.00 0.71 2.24
C THR A 77 0.84 -0.32 3.34
N PHE A 78 1.65 -0.20 4.39
CA PHE A 78 1.71 -1.21 5.43
C PHE A 78 0.59 -1.07 6.47
N PHE A 79 0.03 0.13 6.61
CA PHE A 79 -0.75 0.50 7.79
C PHE A 79 -1.69 1.68 7.52
N ARG A 80 -2.93 1.59 8.01
CA ARG A 80 -3.92 2.68 7.91
C ARG A 80 -3.86 3.70 9.05
N SER A 81 -3.94 3.24 10.31
CA SER A 81 -4.08 4.19 11.44
C SER A 81 -3.95 3.61 12.86
N LYS A 82 -4.22 2.33 13.12
CA LYS A 82 -4.19 1.75 14.50
C LYS A 82 -3.42 0.44 14.58
N LEU A 83 -2.44 0.37 15.49
CA LEU A 83 -1.54 -0.79 15.68
C LEU A 83 -2.31 -2.08 15.93
N SER A 84 -3.48 -2.00 16.58
CA SER A 84 -4.38 -3.13 16.77
C SER A 84 -4.80 -3.82 15.47
N LYS A 85 -5.00 -3.06 14.37
CA LYS A 85 -5.35 -3.61 13.05
C LYS A 85 -4.16 -4.29 12.39
N LEU A 86 -2.95 -3.81 12.63
CA LEU A 86 -1.74 -4.47 12.15
C LEU A 86 -1.56 -5.83 12.83
N TYR A 87 -1.75 -5.91 14.14
CA TYR A 87 -1.72 -7.20 14.85
C TYR A 87 -2.74 -8.19 14.31
N TYR A 88 -3.91 -7.72 13.86
CA TYR A 88 -4.89 -8.59 13.21
C TYR A 88 -4.34 -9.23 11.93
N MET A 89 -3.68 -8.46 11.06
CA MET A 89 -3.00 -9.01 9.88
C MET A 89 -1.85 -9.95 10.26
N LEU A 90 -1.05 -9.59 11.26
CA LEU A 90 0.07 -10.41 11.71
C LEU A 90 -0.37 -11.78 12.24
N ARG A 91 -1.61 -11.89 12.75
CA ARG A 91 -2.19 -13.19 13.09
C ARG A 91 -2.28 -14.12 11.87
N MET A 92 -2.51 -13.59 10.66
CA MET A 92 -2.67 -14.40 9.43
C MET A 92 -1.39 -15.11 9.03
N PHE A 93 -0.23 -14.55 9.37
CA PHE A 93 1.07 -15.15 9.10
C PHE A 93 1.43 -16.32 10.04
N LYS A 94 0.59 -16.60 11.06
CA LYS A 94 0.83 -17.69 12.02
C LYS A 94 2.20 -17.62 12.73
N SER A 95 2.77 -16.42 12.90
CA SER A 95 4.02 -16.22 13.66
C SER A 95 3.93 -16.75 15.08
N SER A 96 5.03 -17.33 15.55
CA SER A 96 5.25 -17.76 16.94
C SER A 96 5.64 -16.61 17.88
N LEU A 97 5.97 -15.42 17.34
CA LEU A 97 6.35 -14.28 18.16
C LEU A 97 5.15 -13.68 18.93
N PRO A 98 5.38 -13.19 20.16
CA PRO A 98 4.36 -12.48 20.93
C PRO A 98 3.85 -11.25 20.17
N ARG A 99 2.53 -11.06 20.14
CA ARG A 99 1.88 -9.96 19.42
C ARG A 99 1.71 -8.74 20.31
N THR A 100 2.83 -8.23 20.83
CA THR A 100 2.88 -7.05 21.70
C THR A 100 3.79 -5.98 21.09
N GLU A 101 3.62 -4.74 21.52
CA GLU A 101 4.37 -3.59 21.00
C GLU A 101 5.89 -3.75 21.12
N ALA A 102 6.35 -4.35 22.21
CA ALA A 102 7.76 -4.65 22.42
C ALA A 102 8.37 -5.57 21.34
N TYR A 103 7.57 -6.45 20.73
CA TYR A 103 8.01 -7.38 19.69
C TYR A 103 7.66 -6.91 18.27
N LEU A 104 7.03 -5.74 18.13
CA LEU A 104 6.65 -5.20 16.83
C LEU A 104 7.85 -5.12 15.85
N PRO A 105 9.03 -4.60 16.23
CA PRO A 105 10.16 -4.56 15.30
C PRO A 105 10.59 -5.95 14.80
N ALA A 106 10.58 -6.96 15.68
CA ALA A 106 10.94 -8.34 15.33
C ALA A 106 9.90 -8.96 14.40
N LEU A 107 8.61 -8.78 14.69
CA LEU A 107 7.50 -9.23 13.85
C LEU A 107 7.55 -8.61 12.45
N LEU A 108 7.84 -7.31 12.38
CA LEU A 108 7.99 -6.63 11.11
C LEU A 108 9.20 -7.18 10.34
N ASN A 109 10.35 -7.35 11.00
CA ASN A 109 11.56 -7.87 10.37
C ASN A 109 11.45 -9.34 9.93
N GLU A 110 10.55 -10.13 10.51
CA GLU A 110 10.30 -11.51 10.09
C GLU A 110 9.30 -11.58 8.93
N HIS A 111 8.22 -10.78 8.97
CA HIS A 111 7.07 -10.96 8.07
C HIS A 111 6.88 -9.87 7.01
N ALA A 112 7.56 -8.73 7.12
CA ALA A 112 7.40 -7.60 6.21
C ALA A 112 8.61 -7.46 5.30
N VAL A 113 8.39 -7.68 4.00
CA VAL A 113 9.35 -7.32 2.95
C VAL A 113 8.87 -6.01 2.32
N VAL A 114 9.68 -4.96 2.46
CA VAL A 114 9.37 -3.63 1.92
C VAL A 114 10.39 -3.29 0.83
N TYR A 115 9.90 -3.14 -0.40
CA TYR A 115 10.70 -2.66 -1.51
C TYR A 115 10.54 -1.15 -1.64
N LEU A 116 11.58 -0.40 -1.30
CA LEU A 116 11.66 1.02 -1.62
C LEU A 116 12.44 1.23 -2.92
N PRO A 117 12.08 2.20 -3.77
CA PRO A 117 12.92 2.55 -4.90
C PRO A 117 14.27 3.09 -4.42
N GLU A 118 15.37 2.70 -5.07
CA GLU A 118 16.75 3.12 -4.73
C GLU A 118 16.93 4.65 -4.75
N ASN A 119 16.22 5.31 -5.68
CA ASN A 119 16.19 6.76 -5.81
C ASN A 119 14.74 7.24 -5.66
N PRO A 120 14.23 7.40 -4.43
CA PRO A 120 12.89 7.89 -4.23
C PRO A 120 12.79 9.33 -4.75
N ARG A 121 11.75 9.62 -5.51
CA ARG A 121 11.45 10.99 -5.93
C ARG A 121 11.17 11.85 -4.71
N LYS A 122 11.53 13.12 -4.78
CA LYS A 122 11.29 14.06 -3.68
C LYS A 122 9.83 14.49 -3.72
N TRP A 123 9.13 14.22 -2.62
CA TRP A 123 7.78 14.74 -2.39
C TRP A 123 7.83 15.92 -1.42
N GLU A 124 7.33 17.06 -1.88
CA GLU A 124 7.06 18.21 -1.03
C GLU A 124 5.57 18.23 -0.70
N ILE A 125 5.22 18.19 0.59
CA ILE A 125 3.82 18.30 1.04
C ILE A 125 3.62 19.68 1.64
N ILE A 126 2.77 20.48 1.00
CA ILE A 126 2.45 21.84 1.39
C ILE A 126 1.04 21.84 1.98
N TYR A 127 0.91 22.28 3.23
CA TYR A 127 -0.40 22.48 3.86
C TYR A 127 -0.81 23.93 3.70
N LYS A 128 -1.93 24.17 3.03
CA LYS A 128 -2.49 25.50 2.78
C LYS A 128 -3.69 25.70 3.69
N SER A 129 -3.50 26.50 4.74
CA SER A 129 -4.57 26.84 5.67
C SER A 129 -5.37 28.01 5.13
N VAL A 130 -6.69 27.85 5.06
CA VAL A 130 -7.65 28.81 4.49
C VAL A 130 -8.54 29.32 5.60
N LYS A 131 -8.57 30.64 5.77
CA LYS A 131 -9.43 31.29 6.77
C LYS A 131 -10.85 31.41 6.25
N MET A 132 -11.81 31.12 7.13
CA MET A 132 -13.22 31.45 6.91
C MET A 132 -13.50 32.88 7.37
N ASP A 133 -14.57 33.46 6.84
CA ASP A 133 -15.10 34.73 7.35
C ASP A 133 -15.44 34.62 8.85
N ASP A 134 -15.23 35.69 9.62
CA ASP A 134 -15.38 35.71 11.08
C ASP A 134 -16.78 35.26 11.54
N GLU A 135 -17.81 35.58 10.76
CA GLU A 135 -19.18 35.15 11.04
C GLU A 135 -19.35 33.62 10.98
N VAL A 136 -18.78 32.99 9.94
CA VAL A 136 -18.81 31.53 9.77
C VAL A 136 -18.00 30.87 10.90
N MET A 137 -16.83 31.44 11.21
CA MET A 137 -15.97 30.91 12.27
C MET A 137 -16.61 31.01 13.66
N ARG A 138 -17.34 32.11 13.93
CA ARG A 138 -18.10 32.25 15.18
C ARG A 138 -19.18 31.18 15.31
N ARG A 139 -19.94 30.90 14.25
CA ARG A 139 -20.95 29.81 14.23
C ARG A 139 -20.31 28.43 14.44
N TYR A 140 -19.13 28.22 13.86
CA TYR A 140 -18.37 26.99 14.08
C TYR A 140 -17.99 26.82 15.56
N ARG A 141 -17.42 27.86 16.19
CA ARG A 141 -17.05 27.83 17.62
C ARG A 141 -18.26 27.61 18.53
N MET A 142 -19.40 28.23 18.23
CA MET A 142 -20.65 27.96 18.97
C MET A 142 -21.05 26.48 18.90
N THR A 143 -20.95 25.86 17.71
CA THR A 143 -21.25 24.42 17.55
C THR A 143 -20.32 23.54 18.40
N VAL A 144 -19.05 23.94 18.50
CA VAL A 144 -18.07 23.25 19.37
C VAL A 144 -18.46 23.39 20.83
N GLU A 145 -18.73 24.62 21.28
CA GLU A 145 -19.11 24.92 22.67
C GLU A 145 -20.40 24.20 23.07
N GLU A 146 -21.46 24.29 22.27
CA GLU A 146 -22.74 23.60 22.52
C GLU A 146 -22.54 22.09 22.62
N GLY A 147 -21.71 21.51 21.75
CA GLY A 147 -21.39 20.09 21.78
C GLY A 147 -20.73 19.63 23.08
N PHE A 148 -19.80 20.44 23.61
CA PHE A 148 -19.15 20.15 24.89
C PHE A 148 -20.09 20.36 26.09
N HIS A 149 -20.89 21.42 26.11
CA HIS A 149 -21.79 21.74 27.22
C HIS A 149 -22.99 20.79 27.30
N ALA A 150 -23.50 20.31 26.17
CA ALA A 150 -24.63 19.39 26.11
C ALA A 150 -24.26 17.94 26.46
N GLY A 151 -22.99 17.64 26.76
CA GLY A 151 -22.51 16.27 27.01
C GLY A 151 -22.66 15.37 25.78
N SER A 152 -22.62 15.95 24.57
CA SER A 152 -22.79 15.18 23.34
C SER A 152 -21.63 14.19 23.16
N ASP A 153 -21.93 13.01 22.60
CA ASP A 153 -20.89 12.04 22.23
C ASP A 153 -19.90 12.68 21.25
N ALA A 154 -18.61 12.53 21.51
CA ALA A 154 -17.52 13.13 20.71
C ALA A 154 -17.62 12.75 19.22
N ARG A 155 -18.13 11.54 18.93
CA ARG A 155 -18.37 11.10 17.55
C ARG A 155 -19.46 11.91 16.87
N SER A 156 -20.56 12.20 17.57
CA SER A 156 -21.65 13.02 17.05
C SER A 156 -21.20 14.46 16.81
N LEU A 157 -20.41 15.03 17.75
CA LEU A 157 -19.81 16.35 17.56
C LEU A 157 -18.91 16.38 16.33
N TYR A 158 -18.02 15.39 16.16
CA TYR A 158 -17.17 15.31 14.96
C TYR A 158 -17.97 15.25 13.65
N VAL A 159 -19.03 14.44 13.60
CA VAL A 159 -19.91 14.36 12.42
C VAL A 159 -20.59 15.70 12.14
N ASN A 160 -21.06 16.38 13.18
CA ASN A 160 -21.68 17.70 13.06
C ASN A 160 -20.70 18.75 12.54
N LEU A 161 -19.47 18.77 13.06
CA LEU A 161 -18.42 19.69 12.62
C LEU A 161 -18.00 19.42 11.16
N LYS A 162 -17.88 18.16 10.73
CA LYS A 162 -17.63 17.84 9.30
C LYS A 162 -18.78 18.30 8.42
N SER A 163 -20.03 18.07 8.85
CA SER A 163 -21.22 18.52 8.13
C SER A 163 -21.26 20.05 8.03
N PHE A 164 -20.90 20.76 9.11
CA PHE A 164 -20.82 22.22 9.12
C PHE A 164 -19.81 22.72 8.08
N LEU A 165 -18.60 22.17 8.05
CA LEU A 165 -17.57 22.56 7.09
C LEU A 165 -18.00 22.27 5.65
N ARG A 166 -18.68 21.16 5.42
CA ARG A 166 -19.23 20.85 4.10
C ARG A 166 -20.19 21.91 3.59
N ASN A 167 -21.06 22.42 4.47
CA ASN A 167 -22.10 23.35 4.05
C ASN A 167 -21.63 24.81 4.05
N ASN A 168 -20.64 25.17 4.86
CA ASN A 168 -20.24 26.58 5.07
C ASN A 168 -18.82 26.91 4.59
N TYR A 169 -17.96 25.91 4.39
CA TYR A 169 -16.57 26.11 3.98
C TYR A 169 -16.29 25.60 2.56
N GLU A 170 -16.67 24.36 2.24
CA GLU A 170 -16.29 23.67 0.99
C GLU A 170 -16.73 24.42 -0.25
N GLU A 171 -17.99 24.85 -0.22
CA GLU A 171 -18.60 25.49 -1.36
C GLU A 171 -17.85 26.78 -1.71
N LYS A 172 -17.67 27.69 -0.76
CA LYS A 172 -17.07 29.00 -1.05
C LYS A 172 -15.55 28.97 -0.93
N PHE A 173 -15.05 29.00 0.30
CA PHE A 173 -13.64 29.20 0.62
C PHE A 173 -12.75 28.05 0.15
N GLY A 174 -13.20 26.81 0.34
CA GLY A 174 -12.42 25.63 -0.05
C GLY A 174 -12.22 25.56 -1.57
N SER A 175 -13.30 25.76 -2.34
CA SER A 175 -13.24 25.72 -3.81
C SER A 175 -12.41 26.87 -4.38
N GLU A 176 -12.54 28.09 -3.84
CA GLU A 176 -11.74 29.26 -4.25
C GLU A 176 -10.24 29.01 -4.05
N ALA A 177 -9.85 28.53 -2.86
CA ALA A 177 -8.45 28.21 -2.56
C ALA A 177 -7.88 27.11 -3.47
N VAL A 178 -8.70 26.12 -3.85
CA VAL A 178 -8.29 25.09 -4.81
C VAL A 178 -8.04 25.70 -6.20
N ILE A 179 -8.92 26.59 -6.66
CA ILE A 179 -8.77 27.27 -7.96
C ILE A 179 -7.48 28.11 -7.99
N GLU A 180 -7.25 28.91 -6.95
CA GLU A 180 -6.05 29.74 -6.82
C GLU A 180 -4.77 28.88 -6.85
N GLU A 181 -4.78 27.75 -6.14
CA GLU A 181 -3.64 26.83 -6.08
C GLU A 181 -3.39 26.12 -7.42
N VAL A 182 -4.46 25.75 -8.15
CA VAL A 182 -4.35 25.22 -9.52
C VAL A 182 -3.70 26.26 -10.43
N GLU A 183 -4.14 27.51 -10.37
CA GLU A 183 -3.56 28.58 -11.19
C GLU A 183 -2.10 28.84 -10.86
N ARG A 184 -1.74 28.88 -9.57
CA ARG A 184 -0.36 29.03 -9.12
C ARG A 184 0.52 27.91 -9.68
N LEU A 185 0.12 26.66 -9.51
CA LEU A 185 0.88 25.50 -10.01
C LEU A 185 1.00 25.51 -11.55
N ARG A 186 -0.05 25.94 -12.27
CA ARG A 186 0.02 26.08 -13.73
C ARG A 186 0.96 27.20 -14.16
N LYS A 187 1.02 28.33 -13.44
CA LYS A 187 1.99 29.41 -13.68
C LYS A 187 3.43 28.94 -13.47
N GLU A 188 3.64 27.98 -12.58
CA GLU A 188 4.92 27.30 -12.36
C GLU A 188 5.22 26.20 -13.39
N GLY A 189 4.37 26.03 -14.41
CA GLY A 189 4.54 25.02 -15.46
C GLY A 189 4.21 23.59 -15.01
N ARG A 190 3.61 23.41 -13.84
CA ARG A 190 3.21 22.10 -13.30
C ARG A 190 1.88 21.64 -13.89
N ARG A 191 1.65 20.32 -13.83
CA ARG A 191 0.41 19.66 -14.26
C ARG A 191 -0.34 19.15 -13.03
N PRO A 192 -1.32 19.93 -12.52
CA PRO A 192 -2.05 19.56 -11.32
C PRO A 192 -3.10 18.48 -11.59
N LEU A 193 -3.19 17.54 -10.66
CA LEU A 193 -4.28 16.59 -10.49
C LEU A 193 -5.05 16.96 -9.21
N VAL A 194 -6.36 17.18 -9.32
CA VAL A 194 -7.20 17.56 -8.19
C VAL A 194 -8.00 16.36 -7.70
N PHE A 195 -7.90 16.05 -6.41
CA PHE A 195 -8.73 15.06 -5.72
C PHE A 195 -9.80 15.77 -4.90
N ALA A 196 -11.03 15.78 -5.42
CA ALA A 196 -12.21 16.27 -4.73
C ALA A 196 -12.71 15.25 -3.69
N ALA A 197 -13.21 15.73 -2.56
CA ALA A 197 -13.78 14.94 -1.49
C ALA A 197 -15.06 14.20 -1.93
N HIS A 198 -15.90 14.83 -2.75
CA HIS A 198 -17.16 14.25 -3.23
C HIS A 198 -17.59 14.78 -4.61
N ASP A 199 -18.59 14.14 -5.22
CA ASP A 199 -19.02 14.44 -6.61
C ASP A 199 -19.50 15.88 -6.80
N ARG A 200 -20.25 16.43 -5.84
CA ARG A 200 -20.72 17.83 -5.91
C ARG A 200 -19.57 18.86 -5.92
N GLU A 201 -18.46 18.58 -5.23
CA GLU A 201 -17.27 19.43 -5.24
C GLU A 201 -16.56 19.28 -6.58
N LYS A 202 -16.42 18.05 -7.09
CA LYS A 202 -15.87 17.77 -8.41
C LYS A 202 -16.62 18.53 -9.52
N GLU A 203 -17.95 18.48 -9.54
CA GLU A 203 -18.77 19.18 -10.54
C GLU A 203 -18.54 20.69 -10.52
N ARG A 204 -18.45 21.28 -9.32
CA ARG A 204 -18.16 22.71 -9.15
C ARG A 204 -16.75 23.07 -9.61
N LEU A 205 -15.76 22.27 -9.25
CA LEU A 205 -14.38 22.50 -9.66
C LEU A 205 -14.24 22.35 -11.19
N LEU A 206 -14.98 21.43 -11.80
CA LEU A 206 -15.04 21.29 -13.27
C LEU A 206 -15.64 22.51 -13.95
N SER A 207 -16.66 23.15 -13.38
CA SER A 207 -17.25 24.36 -13.96
C SER A 207 -16.39 25.61 -13.72
N SER A 208 -15.61 25.63 -12.64
CA SER A 208 -14.85 26.82 -12.22
C SER A 208 -13.41 26.83 -12.72
N ILE A 209 -12.76 25.67 -12.85
CA ILE A 209 -11.36 25.58 -13.30
C ILE A 209 -11.31 25.53 -14.83
N PRO A 210 -10.68 26.52 -15.49
CA PRO A 210 -10.59 26.54 -16.95
C PRO A 210 -9.71 25.40 -17.46
N ASN A 211 -10.14 24.77 -18.57
CA ASN A 211 -9.43 23.65 -19.19
C ASN A 211 -9.25 22.45 -18.25
N SER A 212 -10.24 22.21 -17.38
CA SER A 212 -10.35 20.98 -16.58
C SER A 212 -11.13 19.89 -17.32
N GLU A 213 -10.97 18.64 -16.88
CA GLU A 213 -11.77 17.52 -17.35
C GLU A 213 -11.99 16.47 -16.25
N PRO A 214 -13.11 15.72 -16.30
CA PRO A 214 -13.31 14.57 -15.43
C PRO A 214 -12.47 13.38 -15.89
N LEU A 215 -12.49 12.31 -15.10
CA LEU A 215 -11.95 11.02 -15.53
C LEU A 215 -12.70 10.48 -16.77
N THR A 216 -11.98 10.33 -17.89
CA THR A 216 -12.53 9.81 -19.15
C THR A 216 -11.66 8.70 -19.74
N LYS A 217 -12.23 7.88 -20.64
CA LYS A 217 -11.52 6.80 -21.33
C LYS A 217 -10.47 7.29 -22.33
N LYS A 218 -10.60 8.54 -22.83
CA LYS A 218 -9.67 9.17 -23.77
C LYS A 218 -9.12 10.47 -23.15
N PRO A 219 -8.19 10.34 -22.19
CA PRO A 219 -7.72 11.48 -21.41
C PRO A 219 -6.89 12.47 -22.24
N ASN A 220 -7.10 13.77 -22.03
CA ASN A 220 -6.27 14.82 -22.64
C ASN A 220 -5.13 15.23 -21.70
N LYS A 221 -3.87 15.01 -22.12
CA LYS A 221 -2.68 15.30 -21.31
C LYS A 221 -2.48 16.78 -20.96
N LYS A 222 -3.14 17.71 -21.66
CA LYS A 222 -3.00 19.16 -21.43
C LYS A 222 -4.05 19.74 -20.47
N LYS A 223 -5.05 18.94 -20.07
CA LYS A 223 -6.13 19.38 -19.18
C LYS A 223 -5.84 19.03 -17.74
N VAL A 224 -6.34 19.87 -16.83
CA VAL A 224 -6.34 19.60 -15.39
C VAL A 224 -7.32 18.46 -15.14
N LEU A 225 -6.83 17.34 -14.61
CA LEU A 225 -7.70 16.22 -14.29
C LEU A 225 -8.30 16.43 -12.90
N ILE A 226 -9.62 16.31 -12.80
CA ILE A 226 -10.35 16.37 -11.54
C ILE A 226 -11.04 15.03 -11.30
N VAL A 227 -10.69 14.37 -10.21
CA VAL A 227 -11.26 13.08 -9.78
C VAL A 227 -11.74 13.19 -8.36
N THR A 228 -12.68 12.34 -7.95
CA THR A 228 -12.94 12.18 -6.53
C THR A 228 -11.87 11.30 -5.88
N VAL A 229 -11.70 11.41 -4.55
CA VAL A 229 -10.86 10.49 -3.76
C VAL A 229 -11.19 9.03 -4.05
N HIS A 230 -12.48 8.72 -4.17
CA HIS A 230 -12.97 7.38 -4.46
C HIS A 230 -12.57 6.92 -5.87
N GLU A 231 -12.78 7.75 -6.90
CA GLU A 231 -12.36 7.43 -8.28
C GLU A 231 -10.84 7.24 -8.38
N GLY A 232 -10.08 8.09 -7.69
CA GLY A 232 -8.62 8.05 -7.66
C GLY A 232 -8.04 6.83 -6.94
N ALA A 233 -8.81 6.20 -6.05
CA ALA A 233 -8.42 4.94 -5.40
C ALA A 233 -8.38 3.77 -6.40
N HIS A 234 -9.12 3.83 -7.51
CA HIS A 234 -9.22 2.75 -8.48
C HIS A 234 -8.11 2.77 -9.54
N GLY A 235 -6.92 2.25 -9.21
CA GLY A 235 -5.99 1.69 -10.21
C GLY A 235 -5.52 2.59 -11.36
N LEU A 236 -5.59 3.91 -11.22
CA LEU A 236 -5.28 4.84 -12.32
C LEU A 236 -3.77 5.01 -12.54
N ASN A 237 -3.34 5.08 -13.80
CA ASN A 237 -1.96 5.42 -14.18
C ASN A 237 -1.92 6.90 -14.59
N LEU A 238 -1.32 7.76 -13.76
CA LEU A 238 -1.35 9.22 -13.92
C LEU A 238 0.03 9.87 -14.08
N GLN A 239 1.10 9.07 -14.16
CA GLN A 239 2.49 9.53 -14.27
C GLN A 239 2.76 10.45 -15.48
N ASP A 240 2.06 10.21 -16.58
CA ASP A 240 2.16 11.00 -17.81
C ASP A 240 1.30 12.27 -17.80
N ARG A 241 0.45 12.42 -16.77
CA ARG A 241 -0.61 13.43 -16.73
C ARG A 241 -0.39 14.48 -15.67
N ALA A 242 0.23 14.11 -14.56
CA ALA A 242 0.41 15.00 -13.43
C ALA A 242 1.83 14.85 -12.87
N ASP A 243 2.29 15.94 -12.28
CA ASP A 243 3.51 16.03 -11.47
C ASP A 243 3.27 16.79 -10.16
N SER A 244 2.07 17.36 -10.01
CA SER A 244 1.56 17.90 -8.75
C SER A 244 0.17 17.37 -8.44
N ILE A 245 -0.10 17.19 -7.15
CA ILE A 245 -1.39 16.75 -6.62
C ILE A 245 -1.95 17.88 -5.75
N ILE A 246 -3.23 18.17 -5.91
CA ILE A 246 -3.99 19.00 -4.99
C ILE A 246 -5.04 18.09 -4.35
N VAL A 247 -4.99 18.00 -3.02
CA VAL A 247 -5.99 17.31 -2.23
C VAL A 247 -6.87 18.38 -1.58
N THR A 248 -8.16 18.38 -1.92
CA THR A 248 -9.05 19.47 -1.46
C THR A 248 -9.24 19.45 0.05
N ARG A 249 -9.05 18.30 0.70
CA ARG A 249 -9.22 18.09 2.15
C ARG A 249 -8.23 17.07 2.71
N PRO A 250 -7.86 17.15 4.00
CA PRO A 250 -7.07 16.10 4.65
C PRO A 250 -7.66 14.71 4.42
N GLN A 251 -6.83 13.78 3.94
CA GLN A 251 -7.19 12.38 3.75
C GLN A 251 -6.40 11.49 4.69
N ALA A 252 -6.91 10.29 4.97
CA ALA A 252 -6.14 9.31 5.74
C ALA A 252 -4.78 9.03 5.06
N GLY A 253 -3.74 8.83 5.87
CA GLY A 253 -2.37 8.71 5.37
C GLY A 253 -2.17 7.59 4.34
N ASP A 254 -2.91 6.48 4.45
CA ASP A 254 -2.90 5.40 3.46
C ASP A 254 -3.43 5.86 2.10
N LEU A 255 -4.52 6.63 2.08
CA LEU A 255 -5.08 7.19 0.84
C LEU A 255 -4.10 8.21 0.23
N VAL A 256 -3.45 9.03 1.05
CA VAL A 256 -2.44 10.00 0.59
C VAL A 256 -1.29 9.28 -0.13
N GLU A 257 -0.74 8.22 0.46
CA GLU A 257 0.32 7.43 -0.19
C GLU A 257 -0.17 6.69 -1.44
N GLN A 258 -1.42 6.20 -1.45
CA GLN A 258 -2.03 5.63 -2.65
C GLN A 258 -2.15 6.68 -3.78
N MET A 259 -2.54 7.92 -3.47
CA MET A 259 -2.61 9.02 -4.42
C MET A 259 -1.24 9.34 -5.00
N LYS A 260 -0.22 9.47 -4.14
CA LYS A 260 1.18 9.65 -4.58
C LYS A 260 1.61 8.53 -5.52
N GLY A 261 1.33 7.28 -5.18
CA GLY A 261 1.64 6.11 -5.99
C GLY A 261 0.86 6.01 -7.32
N ARG A 262 -0.11 6.89 -7.61
CA ARG A 262 -0.72 7.01 -8.95
C ARG A 262 0.11 7.89 -9.89
N VAL A 263 0.83 8.85 -9.32
CA VAL A 263 1.67 9.82 -10.03
C VAL A 263 3.13 9.38 -10.05
N ASP A 264 3.60 8.80 -8.96
CA ASP A 264 4.97 8.30 -8.76
C ASP A 264 5.09 6.84 -9.22
N ARG A 265 4.86 6.60 -10.52
CA ARG A 265 5.00 5.28 -11.16
C ARG A 265 6.17 5.27 -12.15
N PRO A 266 6.67 4.08 -12.56
CA PRO A 266 7.58 3.98 -13.69
C PRO A 266 7.03 4.71 -14.92
N GLY A 267 7.83 5.61 -15.48
CA GLY A 267 7.42 6.53 -16.55
C GLY A 267 7.25 7.99 -16.12
N GLN A 268 7.15 8.28 -14.82
CA GLN A 268 7.19 9.67 -14.33
C GLN A 268 8.56 10.30 -14.63
N LYS A 269 8.56 11.48 -15.24
CA LYS A 269 9.78 12.18 -15.67
C LYS A 269 10.25 13.22 -14.65
N GLU A 270 9.33 13.78 -13.87
CA GLU A 270 9.67 14.76 -12.85
C GLU A 270 10.27 14.10 -11.61
N ASN A 271 11.32 14.69 -11.05
CA ASN A 271 11.98 14.20 -9.83
C ASN A 271 11.47 14.88 -8.56
N ASN A 272 10.88 16.07 -8.70
CA ASN A 272 10.34 16.87 -7.62
C ASN A 272 8.82 16.94 -7.79
N LEU A 273 8.11 16.15 -6.99
CA LEU A 273 6.65 16.08 -6.99
C LEU A 273 6.10 16.91 -5.82
N VAL A 274 4.98 17.58 -6.05
CA VAL A 274 4.36 18.48 -5.07
C VAL A 274 2.98 17.97 -4.73
N MET A 275 2.64 17.98 -3.45
CA MET A 275 1.29 17.72 -2.96
C MET A 275 0.83 18.90 -2.11
N SER A 276 -0.22 19.59 -2.55
CA SER A 276 -0.87 20.65 -1.78
C SER A 276 -2.11 20.09 -1.10
N VAL A 277 -2.21 20.24 0.22
CA VAL A 277 -3.38 19.85 1.02
C VAL A 277 -4.06 21.11 1.53
N ILE A 278 -5.27 21.39 1.06
CA ILE A 278 -6.06 22.54 1.51
C ILE A 278 -6.78 22.17 2.81
N VAL A 279 -6.69 23.04 3.83
CA VAL A 279 -7.26 22.80 5.16
C VAL A 279 -7.99 24.04 5.66
N ALA A 280 -9.14 23.86 6.31
CA ALA A 280 -9.82 24.98 6.97
C ALA A 280 -9.10 25.36 8.29
N HIS A 281 -8.69 26.62 8.40
CA HIS A 281 -7.92 27.15 9.52
C HIS A 281 -8.69 27.11 10.86
N ASP A 282 -8.02 26.74 11.95
CA ASP A 282 -8.59 26.65 13.31
C ASP A 282 -9.80 25.70 13.42
N THR A 283 -9.81 24.63 12.62
CA THR A 283 -10.89 23.63 12.63
C THR A 283 -10.37 22.21 12.86
N ILE A 284 -11.28 21.26 13.00
CA ILE A 284 -10.96 19.82 13.06
C ILE A 284 -10.10 19.32 11.89
N GLU A 285 -10.07 20.03 10.77
CA GLU A 285 -9.24 19.71 9.61
C GLU A 285 -7.75 19.83 9.88
N GLU A 286 -7.34 20.82 10.68
CA GLU A 286 -5.93 20.96 11.05
C GLU A 286 -5.48 19.81 11.95
N ALA A 287 -6.38 19.30 12.80
CA ALA A 287 -6.14 18.09 13.58
C ALA A 287 -6.03 16.84 12.67
N GLU A 288 -6.88 16.71 11.65
CA GLU A 288 -6.76 15.65 10.64
C GLU A 288 -5.44 15.76 9.87
N ALA A 289 -5.05 16.96 9.46
CA ALA A 289 -3.78 17.21 8.79
C ALA A 289 -2.57 16.89 9.68
N ALA A 290 -2.64 17.19 10.97
CA ALA A 290 -1.63 16.80 11.94
C ALA A 290 -1.49 15.27 12.04
N ASN A 291 -2.61 14.53 12.02
CA ASN A 291 -2.58 13.07 12.00
C ASN A 291 -1.88 12.51 10.75
N ILE A 292 -2.05 13.14 9.58
CA ILE A 292 -1.31 12.75 8.36
C ILE A 292 0.20 12.88 8.58
N ARG A 293 0.64 13.98 9.21
CA ARG A 293 2.06 14.22 9.53
C ARG A 293 2.61 13.17 10.50
N LEU A 294 1.83 12.79 11.51
CA LEU A 294 2.18 11.74 12.46
C LEU A 294 2.29 10.37 11.79
N CYS A 295 1.35 9.99 10.93
CA CYS A 295 1.44 8.75 10.15
C CYS A 295 2.68 8.72 9.25
N GLY A 296 3.05 9.86 8.65
CA GLY A 296 4.29 9.98 7.87
C GLY A 296 5.56 9.83 8.72
N ALA A 297 5.51 10.12 10.03
CA ALA A 297 6.63 9.86 10.94
C ALA A 297 6.81 8.36 11.21
N PHE A 298 5.72 7.60 11.39
CA PHE A 298 5.79 6.14 11.56
C PHE A 298 6.47 5.45 10.38
N PHE A 299 6.14 5.85 9.14
CA PHE A 299 6.78 5.32 7.94
C PHE A 299 8.31 5.52 7.97
N ARG A 300 8.75 6.73 8.31
CA ARG A 300 10.18 7.09 8.40
C ARG A 300 10.90 6.39 9.55
N GLN A 301 10.22 6.15 10.67
CA GLN A 301 10.84 5.55 11.86
C GLN A 301 10.95 4.03 11.76
N TYR A 302 9.95 3.34 11.21
CA TYR A 302 9.88 1.89 11.27
C TYR A 302 10.07 1.20 9.92
N LEU A 303 9.58 1.78 8.81
CA LEU A 303 9.59 1.10 7.50
C LEU A 303 10.83 1.42 6.67
N ASP A 304 11.28 2.69 6.68
CA ASP A 304 12.48 3.10 5.93
C ASP A 304 13.77 2.37 6.37
N PRO A 305 14.07 2.22 7.68
CA PRO A 305 15.27 1.50 8.12
C PRO A 305 15.22 0.01 7.76
N MET A 306 14.03 -0.60 7.82
CA MET A 306 13.84 -2.00 7.47
C MET A 306 14.09 -2.25 5.98
N SER A 307 13.58 -1.38 5.09
CA SER A 307 13.77 -1.57 3.66
C SER A 307 15.24 -1.55 3.25
N LYS A 308 16.04 -0.63 3.82
CA LYS A 308 17.49 -0.58 3.58
C LYS A 308 18.18 -1.87 4.00
N THR A 309 17.86 -2.35 5.20
CA THR A 309 18.41 -3.60 5.74
C THR A 309 18.06 -4.81 4.86
N PHE A 310 16.83 -4.88 4.32
CA PHE A 310 16.40 -5.95 3.43
C PHE A 310 17.05 -5.86 2.04
N GLN A 311 17.19 -4.67 1.48
CA GLN A 311 17.90 -4.46 0.20
C GLN A 311 19.35 -4.90 0.30
N GLU A 312 20.06 -4.49 1.36
CA GLU A 312 21.44 -4.89 1.61
C GLU A 312 21.58 -6.42 1.73
N ARG A 313 20.64 -7.08 2.43
CA ARG A 313 20.60 -8.54 2.54
C ARG A 313 20.29 -9.23 1.20
N ALA A 314 19.35 -8.72 0.42
CA ALA A 314 18.98 -9.27 -0.89
C ALA A 314 20.14 -9.14 -1.90
N ILE A 315 20.84 -8.00 -1.88
CA ILE A 315 22.04 -7.77 -2.69
C ILE A 315 23.16 -8.72 -2.25
N SER A 316 23.40 -8.84 -0.94
CA SER A 316 24.42 -9.74 -0.39
C SER A 316 24.16 -11.20 -0.77
N ALA A 317 22.91 -11.67 -0.65
CA ALA A 317 22.50 -13.01 -1.03
C ALA A 317 22.63 -13.25 -2.56
N SER A 318 22.33 -12.25 -3.38
CA SER A 318 22.51 -12.34 -4.84
C SER A 318 24.00 -12.43 -5.20
N LEU A 319 24.86 -11.63 -4.58
CA LEU A 319 26.31 -11.67 -4.76
C LEU A 319 26.92 -12.99 -4.27
N GLU A 320 26.40 -13.57 -3.20
CA GLU A 320 26.80 -14.91 -2.72
C GLU A 320 26.39 -16.01 -3.70
N ASN A 321 25.18 -15.94 -4.26
CA ASN A 321 24.74 -16.86 -5.30
C ASN A 321 25.57 -16.75 -6.59
N GLU A 322 25.99 -15.54 -6.97
CA GLU A 322 26.92 -15.31 -8.10
C GLU A 322 28.34 -15.86 -7.82
N LYS A 323 28.83 -15.74 -6.58
CA LYS A 323 30.11 -16.35 -6.16
C LYS A 323 30.06 -17.88 -6.12
N ASN A 324 28.93 -18.44 -5.73
CA ASN A 324 28.73 -19.90 -5.67
C ASN A 324 28.51 -20.51 -7.06
N SER A 325 27.92 -19.76 -8.00
CA SER A 325 27.77 -20.17 -9.40
C SER A 325 29.06 -19.98 -10.23
N SER A 326 29.90 -18.99 -9.90
CA SER A 326 31.20 -18.80 -10.54
C SER A 326 32.31 -19.74 -10.03
N SER A 327 32.17 -20.29 -8.83
CA SER A 327 33.10 -21.29 -8.27
C SER A 327 32.81 -22.74 -8.69
N SER A 328 31.74 -22.99 -9.44
CA SER A 328 31.33 -24.34 -9.90
C SER A 328 31.64 -24.65 -11.38
N SER A 329 32.53 -23.90 -12.03
CA SER A 329 33.05 -24.24 -13.37
C SER A 329 34.40 -24.98 -13.27
N PRO A 330 34.51 -26.27 -13.67
CA PRO A 330 35.73 -27.03 -13.53
C PRO A 330 36.80 -26.61 -14.55
N SER A 331 38.01 -26.41 -14.02
CA SER A 331 39.28 -26.20 -14.70
C SER A 331 39.45 -27.08 -15.96
N GLY A 332 39.69 -26.41 -17.09
CA GLY A 332 40.08 -27.05 -18.34
C GLY A 332 41.41 -27.79 -18.22
N LYS A 333 41.40 -29.07 -18.62
CA LYS A 333 42.60 -29.86 -18.92
C LYS A 333 43.33 -29.23 -20.11
N GLN A 334 44.52 -28.66 -19.87
CA GLN A 334 45.57 -28.56 -20.88
C GLN A 334 46.67 -29.59 -20.60
N ARG A 335 46.98 -30.35 -21.66
CA ARG A 335 48.05 -31.35 -21.77
C ARG A 335 49.43 -30.74 -21.53
N LYS A 336 50.33 -31.49 -20.88
CA LYS A 336 51.76 -31.50 -21.24
C LYS A 336 52.34 -32.93 -21.13
N LYS A 337 53.10 -33.29 -22.17
CA LYS A 337 53.94 -34.49 -22.34
C LYS A 337 55.18 -34.43 -21.44
N GLY A 338 55.75 -35.60 -21.14
CA GLY A 338 57.07 -35.84 -20.55
C GLY A 338 57.00 -37.13 -19.71
N GLU A 339 57.26 -38.29 -20.31
CA GLU A 339 58.56 -38.99 -20.39
C GLU A 339 58.73 -40.05 -19.28
N GLU A 340 59.37 -41.14 -19.70
CA GLU A 340 59.51 -42.48 -19.12
C GLU A 340 59.91 -42.57 -17.63
N LYS A 341 59.39 -43.59 -16.94
CA LYS A 341 60.19 -44.77 -16.52
C LYS A 341 59.32 -45.90 -15.97
N GLU A 342 59.54 -47.08 -16.52
CA GLU A 342 59.15 -48.37 -15.95
C GLU A 342 59.80 -48.56 -14.57
N GLU A 343 59.04 -49.06 -13.59
CA GLU A 343 59.55 -50.15 -12.76
C GLU A 343 58.43 -50.94 -12.06
N LYS A 344 58.71 -52.24 -11.96
CA LYS A 344 57.86 -53.37 -11.60
C LYS A 344 57.49 -53.38 -10.11
N GLY A 345 56.42 -54.10 -9.76
CA GLY A 345 56.46 -54.94 -8.56
C GLY A 345 55.23 -54.98 -7.64
N THR A 346 54.38 -55.99 -7.89
CA THR A 346 53.88 -56.98 -6.90
C THR A 346 53.04 -56.58 -5.65
N LYS A 347 51.84 -57.18 -5.65
CA LYS A 347 51.24 -58.08 -4.62
C LYS A 347 50.56 -57.52 -3.35
N LYS A 348 49.27 -57.90 -3.29
CA LYS A 348 48.55 -58.66 -2.23
C LYS A 348 48.15 -57.98 -0.91
N GLY A 349 46.87 -58.24 -0.58
CA GLY A 349 46.29 -58.26 0.77
C GLY A 349 45.10 -57.30 0.88
N GLY A 350 43.83 -57.65 1.06
CA GLY A 350 43.24 -58.88 1.55
C GLY A 350 42.82 -58.77 3.03
N ARG A 351 41.62 -58.23 3.32
CA ARG A 351 40.66 -58.60 4.41
C ARG A 351 39.63 -57.45 4.57
N LYS A 352 38.33 -57.62 4.31
CA LYS A 352 37.24 -58.38 4.98
C LYS A 352 36.89 -57.91 6.41
N THR A 353 35.60 -57.54 6.54
CA THR A 353 34.66 -57.67 7.69
C THR A 353 34.89 -56.77 8.92
N LYS A 354 33.90 -56.25 9.66
CA LYS A 354 32.48 -56.59 9.94
C LYS A 354 31.78 -55.33 10.55
N GLU A 355 30.47 -55.09 10.37
CA GLU A 355 29.36 -55.28 11.36
C GLU A 355 29.69 -54.81 12.79
N LYS A 356 28.83 -54.23 13.64
CA LYS A 356 27.41 -53.86 13.78
C LYS A 356 27.31 -53.33 15.23
N GLU A 357 26.36 -52.45 15.55
CA GLU A 357 25.56 -52.33 16.81
C GLU A 357 25.02 -50.89 16.89
N LYS A 358 23.73 -50.56 16.78
CA LYS A 358 22.47 -50.91 17.50
C LYS A 358 22.38 -50.41 18.96
N GLU A 359 21.23 -49.76 19.21
CA GLU A 359 20.53 -49.45 20.48
C GLU A 359 21.07 -48.26 21.29
N LYS A 360 20.27 -47.28 21.73
CA LYS A 360 18.82 -47.20 22.02
C LYS A 360 18.17 -45.94 21.46
#